data_AF-A0A0B4GG60-F1
#
_entry.id   AF-A0A0B4GG60-F1
#
_cell.length_a   1.000
_cell.length_b   1.000
_cell.length_c   1.000
_cell.angle_alpha   90.00
_cell.angle_beta   90.00
_cell.angle_gamma   90.00
#
_symmetry.space_group_name_H-M   'P 1'
#
loop_
_entity.id
_entity.type
_entity.pdbx_description
1 polymer ?
#
loop_
_entity_poly.entity_id
_entity_poly.type
_entity_poly.pdbx_seq_one_letter_code
_entity_poly.pdbx_strand_id
1 'polypeptide(L)'
;MRPTSSPVKALVYIILLLCTFIKCVVGNVEKIIFIGPPPSAIGSSSHPALSSLNVNTLTQDELSVRTNLDRIFASEKTGFQGQSSWILLTNLTENQRYELRVCWSALPWPSLMLDQEPTRFDMEAYTLDTVLENDKLLQSLNAYAAFRPNIQTTKQSTIIPNSSSLLIEIHSAADYFTDNAELMANPPPVLVDLILDPFLFNVLPKSLLPTVGYLSLLGVVTWFVARWVASSLQSVADSMETPSKKQN
;
A
#
# COMPACT_ATOMS: atom_id res chain seq x y z
N MET A 1 5.27 26.38 -48.91
CA MET A 1 5.53 24.97 -48.53
C MET A 1 5.16 24.82 -47.06
N ARG A 2 3.99 24.26 -46.73
CA ARG A 2 3.60 24.02 -45.33
C ARG A 2 4.40 22.81 -44.82
N PRO A 3 5.13 22.90 -43.70
CA PRO A 3 5.79 21.74 -43.14
C PRO A 3 4.72 20.83 -42.55
N THR A 4 4.37 19.76 -43.26
CA THR A 4 3.54 18.68 -42.73
C THR A 4 4.40 17.86 -41.77
N SER A 5 4.57 18.34 -40.53
CA SER A 5 5.11 17.49 -39.48
C SER A 5 4.13 16.34 -39.29
N SER A 6 4.53 15.14 -39.72
CA SER A 6 3.71 13.94 -39.59
C SER A 6 3.22 13.81 -38.13
N PRO A 7 1.91 13.58 -37.90
CA PRO A 7 1.36 13.44 -36.54
C PRO A 7 2.05 12.32 -35.76
N VAL A 8 2.64 11.34 -36.46
CA VAL A 8 3.44 10.27 -35.88
C VAL A 8 4.71 10.80 -35.22
N LYS A 9 5.40 11.78 -35.83
CA LYS A 9 6.61 12.37 -35.24
C LYS A 9 6.28 13.15 -33.96
N ALA A 10 5.19 13.92 -33.98
CA ALA A 10 4.72 14.63 -32.80
C ALA A 10 4.35 13.67 -31.67
N LEU A 11 3.64 12.57 -31.97
CA LEU A 11 3.33 11.52 -31.00
C LEU A 11 4.61 10.91 -30.40
N VAL A 12 5.59 10.57 -31.22
CA VAL A 12 6.88 10.00 -30.75
C VAL A 12 7.62 10.98 -29.84
N TYR A 13 7.70 12.26 -30.18
CA TYR A 13 8.34 13.26 -29.31
C TYR A 13 7.57 13.48 -28.01
N ILE A 14 6.24 13.44 -28.03
CA ILE A 14 5.40 13.52 -26.82
C ILE A 14 5.64 12.31 -25.92
N ILE A 15 5.71 11.10 -26.48
CA ILE A 15 6.01 9.87 -25.71
C ILE A 15 7.41 9.95 -25.12
N LEU A 16 8.43 10.34 -25.89
CA LEU A 16 9.80 10.52 -25.41
C LEU A 16 9.87 11.55 -24.28
N LEU A 17 9.16 12.68 -24.42
CA LEU A 17 9.06 13.70 -23.39
C LEU A 17 8.38 13.17 -22.13
N LEU A 18 7.27 12.44 -22.25
CA LEU A 18 6.60 11.75 -21.14
C LEU A 18 7.52 10.77 -20.42
N CYS A 19 8.33 10.01 -21.16
CA CYS A 19 9.34 9.11 -20.58
C CYS A 19 10.38 9.87 -19.74
N THR A 20 10.76 11.09 -20.12
CA THR A 20 11.68 11.93 -19.29
C THR A 20 11.04 12.44 -18.00
N PHE A 21 9.71 12.46 -17.91
CA PHE A 21 8.96 12.83 -16.71
C PHE A 21 8.65 11.66 -15.79
N ILE A 22 9.04 10.42 -16.13
CA ILE A 22 8.97 9.28 -15.21
C ILE A 22 10.05 9.46 -14.14
N LYS A 23 9.78 10.34 -13.18
CA LYS A 23 10.51 10.40 -11.91
C LYS A 23 9.94 9.31 -11.01
N CYS A 24 10.79 8.48 -10.43
CA CYS A 24 10.40 7.64 -9.29
C CYS A 24 10.06 8.58 -8.12
N VAL A 25 8.77 8.81 -7.91
CA VAL A 25 8.30 9.40 -6.65
C VAL A 25 8.36 8.28 -5.64
N VAL A 26 9.43 8.27 -4.84
CA VAL A 26 9.49 7.46 -3.61
C VAL A 26 8.62 8.20 -2.59
N GLY A 27 7.31 7.97 -2.65
CA GLY A 27 6.43 8.35 -1.55
C GLY A 27 6.72 7.44 -0.36
N ASN A 28 6.67 7.99 0.85
CA ASN A 28 6.73 7.19 2.07
C ASN A 28 5.39 6.44 2.21
N VAL A 29 5.30 5.27 1.55
CA VAL A 29 4.18 4.35 1.72
C VAL A 29 4.80 3.10 2.31
N GLU A 30 4.54 2.88 3.59
CA GLU A 30 5.01 1.70 4.30
C GLU A 30 4.24 0.51 3.77
N LYS A 31 4.92 -0.25 2.91
CA LYS A 31 4.34 -1.37 2.21
C LYS A 31 5.37 -2.46 1.97
N ILE A 32 4.88 -3.68 1.90
CA ILE A 32 5.64 -4.85 1.44
C ILE A 32 4.94 -5.46 0.24
N ILE A 33 5.72 -5.92 -0.73
CA ILE A 33 5.25 -6.62 -1.91
C ILE A 33 5.84 -8.02 -1.89
N PHE A 34 4.99 -9.03 -2.05
CA PHE A 34 5.40 -10.42 -2.05
C PHE A 34 4.59 -11.22 -3.06
N ILE A 35 5.02 -12.46 -3.30
CA ILE A 35 4.32 -13.43 -4.14
C ILE A 35 3.67 -14.46 -3.23
N GLY A 36 2.43 -14.84 -3.54
CA GLY A 36 1.74 -15.92 -2.83
C GLY A 36 2.54 -17.22 -2.95
N PRO A 37 2.97 -17.83 -1.84
CA PRO A 37 3.76 -19.04 -1.87
C PRO A 37 2.91 -20.23 -2.35
N PRO A 38 3.52 -21.37 -2.72
CA PRO A 38 2.77 -22.60 -2.85
C PRO A 38 2.10 -22.96 -1.51
N PRO A 39 0.95 -23.66 -1.52
CA PRO A 39 0.36 -24.18 -0.29
C PRO A 39 1.35 -25.04 0.47
N SER A 40 1.56 -24.76 1.75
CA SER A 40 2.47 -25.55 2.59
C SER A 40 1.98 -26.99 2.69
N ALA A 41 2.86 -27.95 2.38
CA ALA A 41 2.59 -29.39 2.50
C ALA A 41 2.56 -29.85 3.97
N ILE A 42 3.23 -29.12 4.86
CA ILE A 42 3.10 -29.30 6.30
C ILE A 42 1.71 -28.82 6.66
N GLY A 43 0.82 -29.79 6.94
CA GLY A 43 -0.52 -29.52 7.44
C GLY A 43 -0.40 -28.61 8.66
N SER A 44 -0.75 -27.35 8.47
CA SER A 44 -0.80 -26.25 9.44
C SER A 44 -1.74 -26.53 10.63
N SER A 45 -2.40 -27.69 10.63
CA SER A 45 -3.21 -28.25 11.72
C SER A 45 -2.43 -29.12 12.72
N SER A 46 -1.13 -29.42 12.48
CA SER A 46 -0.36 -30.36 13.32
C SER A 46 0.58 -29.69 14.33
N HIS A 47 0.97 -28.43 14.13
CA HIS A 47 1.85 -27.74 15.06
C HIS A 47 1.03 -26.99 16.14
N PRO A 48 1.10 -27.39 17.43
CA PRO A 48 0.27 -26.84 18.49
C PRO A 48 0.46 -25.32 18.71
N ALA A 49 1.64 -24.79 18.33
CA ALA A 49 1.90 -23.35 18.40
C ALA A 49 1.10 -22.53 17.38
N LEU A 50 0.64 -23.14 16.27
CA LEU A 50 -0.06 -22.42 15.20
C LEU A 50 -1.59 -22.49 15.31
N SER A 51 -2.12 -23.58 15.86
CA SER A 51 -3.56 -23.82 15.98
C SER A 51 -4.26 -22.97 17.06
N SER A 52 -3.50 -22.25 17.88
CA SER A 52 -4.00 -21.37 18.95
C SER A 52 -3.55 -19.90 18.83
N LEU A 53 -3.00 -19.50 17.68
CA LEU A 53 -2.48 -18.14 17.47
C LEU A 53 -3.58 -17.07 17.54
N ASN A 54 -3.48 -16.17 18.51
CA ASN A 54 -4.36 -15.01 18.67
C ASN A 54 -3.88 -13.80 17.84
N VAL A 55 -3.77 -13.99 16.52
CA VAL A 55 -3.18 -13.02 15.58
C VAL A 55 -4.25 -12.52 14.61
N ASN A 56 -4.16 -11.28 14.10
CA ASN A 56 -5.11 -10.84 13.07
C ASN A 56 -4.94 -11.72 11.83
N THR A 57 -6.03 -12.00 11.12
CA THR A 57 -5.97 -12.76 9.87
C THR A 57 -6.59 -11.95 8.74
N LEU A 58 -5.85 -11.76 7.66
CA LEU A 58 -6.37 -11.24 6.39
C LEU A 58 -6.54 -12.38 5.40
N THR A 59 -7.65 -12.34 4.67
CA THR A 59 -8.00 -13.34 3.66
C THR A 59 -8.34 -12.63 2.35
N GLN A 60 -8.48 -13.38 1.25
CA GLN A 60 -8.94 -12.78 -0.01
C GLN A 60 -10.34 -12.15 0.07
N ASP A 61 -11.18 -12.59 1.01
CA ASP A 61 -12.52 -12.03 1.26
C ASP A 61 -12.49 -10.83 2.20
N GLU A 62 -11.44 -10.73 3.02
CA GLU A 62 -11.24 -9.69 4.03
C GLU A 62 -9.86 -9.07 3.84
N LEU A 63 -9.81 -8.12 2.92
CA LEU A 63 -8.59 -7.47 2.43
C LEU A 63 -8.11 -6.33 3.33
N SER A 64 -8.79 -6.03 4.44
CA SER A 64 -8.39 -4.95 5.33
C SER A 64 -8.75 -5.23 6.79
N VAL A 65 -7.85 -4.87 7.70
CA VAL A 65 -8.11 -4.95 9.14
C VAL A 65 -7.59 -3.70 9.84
N ARG A 66 -8.42 -3.16 10.75
CA ARG A 66 -8.06 -2.04 11.61
C ARG A 66 -7.55 -2.56 12.94
N THR A 67 -6.36 -2.15 13.36
CA THR A 67 -5.74 -2.60 14.61
C THR A 67 -4.86 -1.53 15.23
N ASN A 68 -4.64 -1.59 16.54
CA ASN A 68 -3.60 -0.81 17.19
C ASN A 68 -2.29 -1.59 17.15
N LEU A 69 -1.21 -0.93 16.76
CA LEU A 69 0.14 -1.46 16.84
C LEU A 69 0.89 -0.72 17.94
N ASP A 70 1.43 -1.47 18.90
CA ASP A 70 2.34 -0.93 19.89
C ASP A 70 3.64 -0.53 19.21
N ARG A 71 4.27 0.54 19.69
CA ARG A 71 5.54 1.05 19.15
C ARG A 71 6.52 1.31 20.29
N ILE A 72 7.80 1.35 19.95
CA ILE A 72 8.88 1.76 20.85
C ILE A 72 9.85 2.65 20.09
N PHE A 73 10.66 3.44 20.79
CA PHE A 73 11.77 4.14 20.14
C PHE A 73 12.85 3.16 19.74
N ALA A 74 13.30 3.25 18.48
CA ALA A 74 14.42 2.47 17.99
C ALA A 74 15.68 2.81 18.80
N SER A 75 16.34 1.80 19.33
CA SER A 75 17.55 1.95 20.13
C SER A 75 18.53 0.82 19.84
N GLU A 76 19.79 0.97 20.28
CA GLU A 76 20.79 -0.09 20.17
C GLU A 76 20.30 -1.41 20.80
N LYS A 77 19.57 -1.32 21.93
CA LYS A 77 19.00 -2.48 22.62
C LYS A 77 17.95 -3.22 21.79
N THR A 78 17.24 -2.51 20.91
CA THR A 78 16.22 -3.08 20.03
C THR A 78 16.78 -3.38 18.63
N GLY A 79 18.10 -3.29 18.45
CA GLY A 79 18.73 -3.47 17.14
C GLY A 79 18.32 -2.42 16.11
N PHE A 80 17.93 -1.23 16.58
CA PHE A 80 17.31 -0.16 15.77
C PHE A 80 16.00 -0.56 15.08
N GLN A 81 15.39 -1.66 15.51
CA GLN A 81 14.05 -2.06 15.09
C GLN A 81 13.01 -1.58 16.10
N GLY A 82 11.78 -1.38 15.61
CA GLY A 82 10.62 -1.06 16.43
C GLY A 82 10.04 -2.29 17.14
N GLN A 83 8.85 -2.11 17.70
CA GLN A 83 8.11 -3.19 18.37
C GLN A 83 7.56 -4.16 17.32
N SER A 84 7.84 -5.45 17.48
CA SER A 84 7.34 -6.50 16.58
C SER A 84 5.87 -6.80 16.83
N SER A 85 5.08 -6.78 15.76
CA SER A 85 3.70 -7.23 15.71
C SER A 85 3.51 -8.21 14.55
N TRP A 86 2.54 -9.11 14.65
CA TRP A 86 2.35 -10.16 13.64
C TRP A 86 0.95 -10.11 13.03
N ILE A 87 0.85 -10.51 11.76
CA ILE A 87 -0.41 -10.76 11.07
C ILE A 87 -0.31 -12.02 10.19
N LEU A 88 -1.39 -12.80 10.15
CA LEU A 88 -1.51 -13.97 9.29
C LEU A 88 -2.24 -13.60 8.00
N LEU A 89 -1.66 -13.95 6.87
CA LEU A 89 -2.31 -13.91 5.56
C LEU A 89 -2.63 -15.35 5.16
N THR A 90 -3.88 -15.62 4.79
CA THR A 90 -4.32 -16.97 4.41
C THR A 90 -5.17 -16.93 3.15
N ASN A 91 -5.35 -18.10 2.52
CA ASN A 91 -6.07 -18.26 1.27
C ASN A 91 -5.50 -17.37 0.14
N LEU A 92 -4.18 -17.28 0.06
CA LEU A 92 -3.49 -16.58 -1.03
C LEU A 92 -3.52 -17.43 -2.31
N THR A 93 -3.43 -16.78 -3.46
CA THR A 93 -3.26 -17.45 -4.75
C THR A 93 -1.77 -17.62 -5.04
N GLU A 94 -1.34 -18.85 -5.29
CA GLU A 94 0.04 -19.16 -5.65
C GLU A 94 0.47 -18.35 -6.88
N ASN A 95 1.70 -17.82 -6.87
CA ASN A 95 2.29 -17.03 -7.96
C ASN A 95 1.56 -15.71 -8.27
N GLN A 96 0.58 -15.32 -7.44
CA GLN A 96 -0.02 -14.00 -7.51
C GLN A 96 0.76 -13.02 -6.65
N ARG A 97 0.99 -11.83 -7.20
CA ARG A 97 1.63 -10.72 -6.50
C ARG A 97 0.62 -9.98 -5.64
N TYR A 98 1.02 -9.67 -4.42
CA TYR A 98 0.24 -8.92 -3.45
C TYR A 98 1.07 -7.74 -2.92
N GLU A 99 0.37 -6.71 -2.48
CA GLU A 99 0.93 -5.58 -1.73
C GLU A 99 0.16 -5.42 -0.43
N LEU A 100 0.86 -5.49 0.69
CA LEU A 100 0.30 -5.16 2.00
C LEU A 100 0.76 -3.74 2.35
N ARG A 101 -0.21 -2.86 2.67
CA ARG A 101 0.02 -1.47 3.06
C ARG A 101 -0.33 -1.27 4.53
N VAL A 102 0.48 -0.47 5.21
CA VAL A 102 0.14 0.10 6.52
C VAL A 102 -0.34 1.52 6.29
N CYS A 103 -1.60 1.77 6.57
CA CYS A 103 -2.20 3.11 6.49
C CYS A 103 -2.44 3.63 7.91
N TRP A 104 -1.93 4.80 8.23
CA TRP A 104 -2.16 5.46 9.51
C TRP A 104 -2.48 6.94 9.30
N SER A 105 -3.20 7.54 10.24
CA SER A 105 -3.61 8.94 10.15
C SER A 105 -2.58 9.83 10.82
N ALA A 106 -1.87 10.65 10.03
CA ALA A 106 -0.98 11.68 10.57
C ALA A 106 -1.72 12.89 11.18
N LEU A 107 -3.05 12.94 11.10
CA LEU A 107 -3.83 14.05 11.65
C LEU A 107 -4.22 13.78 13.12
N PRO A 108 -3.95 14.72 14.04
CA PRO A 108 -4.53 14.68 15.37
C PRO A 108 -6.04 14.87 15.23
N TRP A 109 -6.81 13.83 15.56
CA TRP A 109 -8.27 13.91 15.45
C TRP A 109 -8.83 14.64 16.70
N PRO A 110 -9.48 15.81 16.55
CA PRO A 110 -9.87 16.66 17.68
C PRO A 110 -10.85 16.02 18.68
N SER A 111 -11.48 14.89 18.30
CA SER A 111 -12.53 14.25 19.09
C SER A 111 -12.13 12.91 19.71
N LEU A 112 -10.88 12.44 19.56
CA LEU A 112 -10.48 11.11 20.04
C LEU A 112 -9.33 11.07 21.06
N MET A 113 -8.76 12.21 21.48
CA MET A 113 -7.67 12.24 22.48
C MET A 113 -6.56 11.20 22.19
N LEU A 114 -6.32 10.95 20.90
CA LEU A 114 -5.27 10.05 20.41
C LEU A 114 -4.32 10.92 19.61
N ASP A 115 -3.23 11.31 20.27
CA ASP A 115 -2.09 11.93 19.63
C ASP A 115 -1.42 10.84 18.78
N GLN A 116 -1.81 10.78 17.50
CA GLN A 116 -1.15 9.92 16.51
C GLN A 116 0.14 10.59 16.08
N GLU A 117 1.22 10.13 16.69
CA GLU A 117 2.56 10.62 16.41
C GLU A 117 3.20 9.85 15.25
N PRO A 118 4.16 10.48 14.53
CA PRO A 118 4.91 9.84 13.48
C PRO A 118 5.46 8.48 13.91
N THR A 119 5.13 7.45 13.13
CA THR A 119 5.60 6.09 13.37
C THR A 119 6.17 5.57 12.06
N ARG A 120 7.37 4.99 12.15
CA ARG A 120 8.01 4.28 11.07
C ARG A 120 7.66 2.80 11.16
N PHE A 121 7.28 2.20 10.04
CA PHE A 121 6.95 0.78 9.95
C PHE A 121 7.86 0.06 8.97
N ASP A 122 8.54 -0.99 9.44
CA ASP A 122 9.31 -1.91 8.61
C ASP A 122 8.61 -3.28 8.62
N MET A 123 8.54 -3.98 7.49
CA MET A 123 7.78 -5.23 7.35
C MET A 123 8.59 -6.32 6.68
N GLU A 124 8.39 -7.56 7.14
CA GLU A 124 9.03 -8.75 6.59
C GLU A 124 8.02 -9.90 6.46
N ALA A 125 8.09 -10.61 5.34
CA ALA A 125 7.17 -11.72 5.03
C ALA A 125 7.87 -13.07 5.20
N TYR A 126 7.22 -13.97 5.93
CA TYR A 126 7.75 -15.29 6.26
C TYR A 126 6.75 -16.38 5.91
N THR A 127 7.25 -17.51 5.41
CA THR A 127 6.45 -18.74 5.31
C THR A 127 6.27 -19.33 6.70
N LEU A 128 5.24 -20.17 6.87
CA LEU A 128 4.98 -20.82 8.15
C LEU A 128 6.16 -21.70 8.55
N ASP A 129 6.72 -22.43 7.59
CA ASP A 129 7.85 -23.34 7.81
C ASP A 129 9.08 -22.57 8.29
N THR A 130 9.38 -21.40 7.70
CA THR A 130 10.51 -20.56 8.13
C THR A 130 10.34 -20.02 9.55
N VAL A 131 9.12 -19.65 9.97
CA VAL A 131 8.88 -19.19 11.34
C VAL A 131 9.01 -20.34 12.33
N LEU A 132 8.54 -21.54 11.97
CA LEU A 132 8.65 -22.74 12.81
C LEU A 132 10.08 -23.24 12.97
N GLU A 133 10.91 -23.11 11.94
CA GLU A 133 12.32 -23.51 11.96
C GLU A 133 13.22 -22.50 12.69
N ASN A 134 12.76 -21.26 12.87
CA ASN A 134 13.53 -20.19 13.49
C ASN A 134 13.02 -19.84 14.89
N ASP A 135 13.74 -20.31 15.91
CA ASP A 135 13.40 -20.08 17.32
C ASP A 135 13.19 -18.58 17.67
N LYS A 136 13.94 -17.67 17.04
CA LYS A 136 13.82 -16.23 17.31
C LYS A 136 12.48 -15.68 16.82
N LEU A 137 12.06 -16.06 15.60
CA LEU A 137 10.79 -15.64 15.01
C LEU A 137 9.62 -16.28 15.75
N LEU A 138 9.74 -17.57 16.08
CA LEU A 138 8.73 -18.27 16.86
C LEU A 138 8.55 -17.63 18.25
N GLN A 139 9.64 -17.22 18.90
CA GLN A 139 9.59 -16.53 20.18
C GLN A 139 8.92 -15.16 20.07
N SER A 140 9.24 -14.36 19.05
CA SER A 140 8.59 -13.04 18.86
C SER A 140 7.10 -13.18 18.54
N LEU A 141 6.72 -14.16 17.71
CA LEU A 141 5.33 -14.49 17.42
C LEU A 141 4.55 -14.89 18.67
N ASN A 142 5.10 -15.79 19.48
CA ASN A 142 4.46 -16.24 20.72
C ASN A 142 4.35 -15.11 21.75
N ALA A 143 5.38 -14.26 21.87
CA ALA A 143 5.32 -13.08 22.73
C ALA A 143 4.18 -12.16 22.31
N TYR A 144 4.10 -11.82 21.02
CA TYR A 144 3.01 -11.01 20.47
C TYR A 144 1.63 -11.63 20.73
N ALA A 145 1.47 -12.93 20.45
CA ALA A 145 0.21 -13.65 20.66
C ALA A 145 -0.22 -13.68 22.14
N ALA A 146 0.72 -13.72 23.08
CA ALA A 146 0.46 -13.76 24.52
C ALA A 146 0.01 -12.41 25.10
N PHE A 147 0.50 -11.29 24.57
CA PHE A 147 0.13 -9.94 25.05
C PHE A 147 -1.24 -9.48 24.55
N ARG A 148 -1.79 -10.14 23.53
CA ARG A 148 -3.10 -9.81 23.00
C ARG A 148 -4.21 -10.27 23.94
N PRO A 149 -5.11 -9.35 24.37
CA PRO A 149 -6.32 -9.79 25.05
C PRO A 149 -7.07 -10.74 24.11
N ASN A 150 -7.77 -11.73 24.67
CA ASN A 150 -8.67 -12.60 23.92
C ASN A 150 -9.91 -11.79 23.49
N ILE A 151 -9.70 -10.79 22.64
CA ILE A 151 -10.77 -9.98 22.09
C ILE A 151 -11.44 -10.87 21.06
N GLN A 152 -12.69 -11.22 21.34
CA GLN A 152 -13.61 -11.93 20.45
C GLN A 152 -14.00 -11.06 19.23
N THR A 153 -13.04 -10.40 18.59
CA THR A 153 -13.24 -9.78 17.28
C THR A 153 -13.32 -10.89 16.25
N THR A 154 -14.55 -11.12 15.81
CA THR A 154 -15.04 -11.83 14.61
C THR A 154 -13.94 -12.52 13.78
N LYS A 155 -13.89 -13.86 13.88
CA LYS A 155 -12.99 -14.82 13.20
C LYS A 155 -11.62 -15.01 13.87
N GLN A 156 -11.60 -15.97 14.78
CA GLN A 156 -10.39 -16.62 15.29
C GLN A 156 -9.52 -17.11 14.12
N SER A 157 -8.20 -16.91 14.20
CA SER A 157 -7.23 -17.30 13.17
C SER A 157 -7.45 -18.75 12.77
N THR A 158 -8.10 -18.96 11.63
CA THR A 158 -8.34 -20.30 11.11
C THR A 158 -7.31 -20.51 10.02
N ILE A 159 -6.23 -21.19 10.36
CA ILE A 159 -5.31 -21.63 9.32
C ILE A 159 -6.03 -22.72 8.54
N ILE A 160 -6.31 -22.42 7.27
CA ILE A 160 -6.99 -23.35 6.38
C ILE A 160 -5.94 -24.38 5.94
N PRO A 161 -6.15 -25.69 6.23
CA PRO A 161 -5.22 -26.72 5.79
C PRO A 161 -5.05 -26.69 4.27
N ASN A 162 -3.82 -26.87 3.79
CA ASN A 162 -3.47 -26.84 2.36
C ASN A 162 -3.78 -25.50 1.66
N SER A 163 -3.83 -24.39 2.40
CA SER A 163 -3.92 -23.05 1.82
C SER A 163 -2.54 -22.41 1.74
N SER A 164 -2.35 -21.54 0.73
CA SER A 164 -1.18 -20.65 0.68
C SER A 164 -1.33 -19.59 1.76
N SER A 165 -0.38 -19.56 2.69
CA SER A 165 -0.40 -18.68 3.85
C SER A 165 0.99 -18.07 4.10
N LEU A 166 1.01 -16.87 4.65
CA LEU A 166 2.21 -16.13 5.04
C LEU A 166 2.01 -15.46 6.40
N LEU A 167 3.06 -15.39 7.19
CA LEU A 167 3.11 -14.56 8.39
C LEU A 167 3.89 -13.29 8.06
N ILE A 168 3.35 -12.14 8.41
CA ILE A 168 4.03 -10.86 8.25
C ILE A 168 4.41 -10.34 9.63
N GLU A 169 5.69 -10.06 9.82
CA GLU A 169 6.21 -9.32 10.97
C GLU A 169 6.24 -7.84 10.63
N ILE A 170 5.67 -7.02 11.50
CA ILE A 170 5.58 -5.56 11.37
C ILE A 170 6.32 -4.95 12.55
N HIS A 171 7.41 -4.23 12.29
CA HIS A 171 8.18 -3.49 13.28
C HIS A 171 7.72 -2.04 13.31
N SER A 172 7.13 -1.61 14.43
CA SER A 172 6.60 -0.25 14.60
C SER A 172 7.52 0.57 15.51
N ALA A 173 8.18 1.58 14.96
CA ALA A 173 9.11 2.45 15.67
C ALA A 173 8.55 3.87 15.76
N ALA A 174 8.51 4.43 16.97
CA ALA A 174 8.18 5.84 17.15
C ALA A 174 9.25 6.73 16.49
N ASP A 175 8.84 7.66 15.62
CA ASP A 175 9.73 8.51 14.81
C ASP A 175 9.48 10.00 15.07
N TYR A 176 9.48 10.37 16.36
CA TYR A 176 9.32 11.74 16.81
C TYR A 176 10.20 12.04 18.02
N PHE A 177 10.34 13.31 18.37
CA PHE A 177 11.03 13.73 19.59
C PHE A 177 10.17 14.76 20.31
N THR A 178 10.00 14.59 21.62
CA THR A 178 9.25 15.50 22.47
C THR A 178 9.96 15.70 23.80
N ASP A 179 9.76 16.87 24.41
CA ASP A 179 10.28 17.18 25.75
C ASP A 179 9.51 16.44 26.86
N ASN A 180 8.37 15.83 26.52
CA ASN A 180 7.62 14.99 27.44
C ASN A 180 8.32 13.63 27.63
N ALA A 181 9.01 13.49 28.77
CA ALA A 181 9.73 12.27 29.12
C ALA A 181 8.85 11.02 29.22
N GLU A 182 7.58 11.16 29.58
CA GLU A 182 6.64 10.02 29.65
C GLU A 182 6.32 9.49 28.24
N LEU A 183 6.06 10.40 27.29
CA LEU A 183 5.84 10.04 25.88
C LEU A 183 7.09 9.47 25.22
N MET A 184 8.28 9.94 25.62
CA MET A 184 9.56 9.39 25.14
C MET A 184 9.87 8.01 25.76
N ALA A 185 9.34 7.70 26.95
CA ALA A 185 9.56 6.41 27.60
C ALA A 185 8.55 5.35 27.16
N ASN A 186 7.27 5.73 27.03
CA ASN A 186 6.16 4.82 26.70
C ASN A 186 5.29 5.46 25.61
N PRO A 187 5.72 5.40 24.33
CA PRO A 187 4.91 5.95 23.25
C PRO A 187 3.59 5.16 23.13
N PRO A 188 2.43 5.83 23.01
CA PRO A 188 1.15 5.14 22.91
C PRO A 188 1.06 4.30 21.63
N PRO A 189 0.13 3.34 21.53
CA PRO A 189 -0.09 2.58 20.30
C PRO A 189 -0.57 3.48 19.15
N VAL A 190 -0.34 3.05 17.91
CA VAL A 190 -0.83 3.73 16.70
C VAL A 190 -1.94 2.91 16.05
N LEU A 191 -3.07 3.57 15.74
CA LEU A 191 -4.18 2.93 15.05
C LEU A 191 -3.88 2.90 13.55
N VAL A 192 -3.79 1.70 12.99
CA VAL A 192 -3.49 1.47 11.58
C VAL A 192 -4.59 0.67 10.90
N ASP A 193 -4.72 0.89 9.60
CA ASP A 193 -5.44 0.05 8.67
C ASP A 193 -4.42 -0.75 7.84
N LEU A 194 -4.39 -2.07 8.04
CA LEU A 194 -3.59 -2.99 7.26
C LEU A 194 -4.42 -3.44 6.05
N ILE A 195 -3.94 -3.18 4.84
CA ILE A 195 -4.70 -3.42 3.59
C ILE A 195 -3.90 -4.32 2.66
N LEU A 196 -4.45 -5.49 2.34
CA LEU A 196 -3.92 -6.44 1.36
C LEU A 196 -4.53 -6.19 -0.02
N ASP A 197 -3.71 -5.84 -1.00
CA ASP A 197 -4.13 -5.53 -2.37
C ASP A 197 -3.55 -6.55 -3.37
N PRO A 198 -4.38 -7.38 -4.02
CA PRO A 198 -3.92 -8.30 -5.06
C PRO A 198 -3.60 -7.55 -6.36
N PHE A 199 -2.56 -7.97 -7.08
CA PHE A 199 -2.23 -7.41 -8.39
C PHE A 199 -3.05 -8.09 -9.48
N LEU A 200 -3.58 -7.30 -10.43
CA LEU A 200 -4.07 -7.80 -11.70
C LEU A 200 -2.89 -8.07 -12.62
N PHE A 201 -2.86 -9.28 -13.19
CA PHE A 201 -1.82 -9.73 -14.11
C PHE A 201 -0.39 -9.56 -13.55
N ASN A 202 -0.22 -9.51 -12.22
CA ASN A 202 1.05 -9.23 -11.53
C ASN A 202 1.71 -7.89 -11.88
N VAL A 203 1.00 -6.96 -12.51
CA VAL A 203 1.52 -5.64 -12.91
C VAL A 203 0.92 -4.51 -12.06
N LEU A 204 -0.40 -4.49 -11.89
CA LEU A 204 -1.11 -3.36 -11.28
C LEU A 204 -1.90 -3.76 -10.03
N PRO A 205 -1.79 -3.05 -8.90
CA PRO A 205 -2.68 -3.28 -7.76
C PRO A 205 -4.15 -3.09 -8.15
N LYS A 206 -5.04 -3.98 -7.70
CA LYS A 206 -6.46 -3.95 -8.05
C LYS A 206 -7.14 -2.67 -7.61
N SER A 207 -6.77 -2.13 -6.44
CA SER A 207 -7.34 -0.87 -5.95
C SER A 207 -7.02 0.34 -6.84
N LEU A 208 -5.98 0.27 -7.69
CA LEU A 208 -5.57 1.37 -8.56
C LEU A 208 -6.38 1.44 -9.86
N LEU A 209 -7.12 0.39 -10.21
CA LEU A 209 -7.84 0.29 -11.47
C LEU A 209 -8.86 1.43 -11.67
N PRO A 210 -9.69 1.82 -10.68
CA PRO A 210 -10.62 2.94 -10.84
C PRO A 210 -9.90 4.28 -11.09
N THR A 211 -8.76 4.50 -10.44
CA THR A 211 -7.95 5.71 -10.62
C THR A 211 -7.38 5.79 -12.04
N VAL A 212 -6.83 4.68 -12.55
CA VAL A 212 -6.32 4.62 -13.93
C VAL A 212 -7.44 4.85 -14.94
N GLY A 213 -8.61 4.23 -14.73
CA GLY A 213 -9.79 4.43 -15.57
C GLY A 213 -10.26 5.89 -15.58
N TYR A 214 -10.35 6.51 -14.40
CA TYR A 214 -10.73 7.91 -14.25
C TYR A 214 -9.77 8.86 -14.97
N LEU A 215 -8.45 8.71 -14.75
CA LEU A 215 -7.44 9.56 -15.39
C LEU A 215 -7.43 9.39 -16.92
N SER A 216 -7.66 8.17 -17.40
CA SER A 216 -7.77 7.90 -18.84
C SER A 216 -8.97 8.63 -19.46
N LEU A 217 -10.14 8.54 -18.81
CA LEU A 217 -11.34 9.26 -19.24
C LEU A 217 -11.12 10.76 -19.23
N LEU A 218 -10.54 11.29 -18.15
CA LEU A 218 -10.25 12.71 -18.01
C LEU A 218 -9.34 13.20 -19.13
N GLY A 219 -8.27 12.46 -19.44
CA GLY A 219 -7.35 12.80 -20.53
C GLY A 219 -8.03 12.85 -21.90
N VAL A 220 -8.92 11.91 -22.20
CA VAL A 220 -9.70 11.90 -23.45
C VAL A 220 -10.60 13.13 -23.54
N VAL A 221 -11.34 13.44 -22.47
CA VAL A 221 -12.23 14.61 -22.42
C VAL A 221 -11.43 15.90 -22.59
N THR A 222 -10.33 16.06 -21.87
CA THR A 222 -9.45 17.22 -21.98
C THR A 222 -8.92 17.40 -23.40
N TRP A 223 -8.54 16.31 -24.08
CA TRP A 223 -8.08 16.38 -25.46
C TRP A 223 -9.15 16.88 -26.44
N PHE A 224 -10.39 16.40 -26.30
CA PHE A 224 -11.51 16.89 -27.11
C PHE A 224 -11.79 18.37 -26.87
N VAL A 225 -11.82 18.79 -25.61
CA VAL A 225 -12.04 20.20 -25.23
C VAL A 225 -10.92 21.08 -25.79
N ALA A 226 -9.66 20.68 -25.64
CA ALA A 226 -8.52 21.42 -26.18
C ALA A 226 -8.59 21.59 -27.70
N ARG A 227 -8.99 20.52 -28.42
CA ARG A 227 -9.18 20.57 -29.88
C ARG A 227 -10.30 21.52 -30.28
N TRP A 228 -11.42 21.49 -29.56
CA TRP A 228 -12.55 22.37 -29.81
C TRP A 228 -12.20 23.85 -29.57
N VAL A 229 -11.52 24.16 -28.47
CA VAL A 229 -11.05 25.52 -28.17
C VAL A 229 -10.06 26.01 -29.23
N ALA A 230 -9.09 25.18 -29.61
CA ALA A 230 -8.12 25.52 -30.65
C ALA A 230 -8.79 25.81 -32.00
N SER A 231 -9.77 25.01 -32.41
CA SER A 231 -10.53 25.26 -33.64
C SER A 231 -11.38 26.53 -33.57
N SER A 232 -11.98 26.83 -32.42
CA SER A 232 -12.77 28.04 -32.23
C SER A 232 -11.90 29.30 -32.28
N LEU A 233 -10.72 29.27 -31.65
CA LEU A 233 -9.76 30.39 -31.72
C LEU A 233 -9.24 30.62 -33.15
N GLN A 234 -8.93 29.55 -33.88
CA GLN A 234 -8.55 29.65 -35.30
C GLN A 234 -9.68 30.25 -36.14
N SER A 235 -10.92 29.79 -35.96
CA SER A 235 -12.08 30.34 -36.67
C SER A 235 -12.30 31.83 -36.41
N VAL A 236 -12.07 32.30 -35.17
CA VAL A 236 -12.19 33.73 -34.82
C VAL A 236 -11.05 34.54 -35.45
N ALA A 237 -9.82 34.03 -35.42
CA ALA A 237 -8.66 34.70 -36.04
C ALA A 237 -8.84 34.84 -37.57
N ASP A 238 -9.24 33.77 -38.26
CA ASP A 238 -9.48 33.79 -39.70
C ASP A 238 -10.60 34.78 -40.10
N SER A 239 -11.61 34.94 -39.23
CA SER A 239 -12.70 35.90 -39.45
C SER A 239 -12.25 37.36 -39.33
N MET A 240 -11.18 37.63 -38.56
CA MET A 240 -10.63 39.00 -38.40
C MET A 240 -9.71 39.40 -39.55
N GLU A 241 -9.10 38.46 -40.27
CA GLU A 241 -8.14 38.74 -41.34
C GLU A 241 -8.77 38.99 -42.73
N THR A 242 -10.09 38.90 -42.88
CA THR A 242 -10.73 39.09 -44.20
C THR A 242 -10.86 40.59 -44.53
N PRO A 243 -10.09 41.17 -45.48
CA PRO A 243 -10.22 42.58 -45.83
C PRO A 243 -11.45 42.75 -46.73
N SER A 244 -12.31 43.70 -46.39
CA SER A 244 -13.49 44.08 -47.18
C SER A 244 -13.06 44.47 -48.60
N LYS A 245 -13.24 43.56 -49.56
CA LYS A 245 -12.99 43.80 -50.99
C LYS A 245 -14.11 44.69 -51.52
N LYS A 246 -13.85 46.00 -51.64
CA LYS A 246 -14.71 46.95 -52.34
C LYS A 246 -15.01 46.43 -53.76
N GLN A 247 -16.28 46.25 -54.04
CA GLN A 247 -16.81 45.92 -55.35
C GLN A 247 -17.04 47.25 -56.09
N ASN A 248 -16.25 47.49 -57.14
CA ASN A 248 -16.46 48.57 -58.11
C ASN A 248 -17.54 48.14 -59.11
#